data_AF-A0A9R1WD02-F1
#
_entry.id   AF-A0A9R1WD02-F1
#
_cell.length_a   1.000
_cell.length_b   1.000
_cell.length_c   1.000
_cell.angle_alpha   90.00
_cell.angle_beta   90.00
_cell.angle_gamma   90.00
#
_symmetry.space_group_name_H-M   'P 1'
#
loop_
_entity.id
_entity.type
_entity.pdbx_description
1 polymer ?
#
loop_
_entity_poly.entity_id
_entity_poly.type
_entity_poly.pdbx_seq_one_letter_code
_entity_poly.pdbx_strand_id
1 'polypeptide(L)'
;MQSGDASDINSPLKKVGQPCHMTLVCSRAPVFIGGRYLKFSRNVSQTRWIIDEERKGDASVEELIGGNILPMCNGDSYKFHAAGREDIDVRMLGSGRPFLVEIQNARFVPSEVSIKEMENKINSLESNLVRVRHLKVVGSQGWSLMREGEAEKQKQYAALVWISRPISDDDVEAVTSLKELKVLQRTPVRVLHRRSPLDREKTIHWMKIEKIAGSCQYFLLHLCTQAGTYIKEFVHGDLGRTNPSIGSILGCRAEILQLDVTDVKMDTLTE
;
A
#
# COMPACT_ATOMS: atom_id res chain seq x y z
N MET A 1 33.56 -4.68 -64.33
CA MET A 1 32.13 -4.47 -64.05
C MET A 1 31.39 -5.72 -64.49
N GLN A 2 31.23 -6.68 -63.58
CA GLN A 2 30.38 -7.85 -63.80
C GLN A 2 28.98 -7.49 -63.31
N SER A 3 28.06 -7.48 -64.26
CA SER A 3 26.62 -7.31 -64.10
C SER A 3 26.07 -8.34 -63.13
N GLY A 4 25.32 -7.89 -62.13
CA GLY A 4 24.64 -8.75 -61.17
C GLY A 4 23.59 -9.64 -61.86
N ASP A 5 23.67 -10.93 -61.57
CA ASP A 5 22.67 -11.91 -61.99
C ASP A 5 21.35 -11.65 -61.25
N ALA A 6 20.37 -11.16 -61.99
CA ALA A 6 18.98 -11.00 -61.54
C ALA A 6 18.15 -12.25 -61.84
N SER A 7 18.67 -13.44 -61.53
CA SER A 7 18.09 -14.73 -61.99
C SER A 7 17.37 -15.57 -60.94
N ASP A 8 17.24 -15.10 -59.69
CA ASP A 8 16.72 -15.93 -58.58
C ASP A 8 15.31 -15.56 -58.08
N ILE A 9 14.45 -14.99 -58.93
CA ILE A 9 13.06 -14.63 -58.54
C ILE A 9 11.98 -15.53 -59.19
N ASN A 10 12.34 -16.43 -60.11
CA ASN A 10 11.36 -17.18 -60.92
C ASN A 10 11.28 -18.69 -60.65
N SER A 11 11.72 -19.19 -59.48
CA SER A 11 11.44 -20.59 -59.13
C SER A 11 9.97 -20.75 -58.70
N PRO A 12 9.16 -21.64 -59.31
CA PRO A 12 7.79 -21.87 -58.88
C PRO A 12 7.78 -22.38 -57.43
N LEU A 13 7.01 -21.71 -56.57
CA LEU A 13 6.85 -22.09 -55.16
C LEU A 13 6.48 -23.59 -55.07
N LYS A 14 7.23 -24.35 -54.27
CA LYS A 14 6.97 -25.78 -54.07
C LYS A 14 5.55 -25.98 -53.56
N LYS A 15 4.81 -26.91 -54.17
CA LYS A 15 3.45 -27.25 -53.78
C LYS A 15 3.45 -27.82 -52.35
N VAL A 16 2.76 -27.14 -51.43
CA VAL A 16 2.58 -27.60 -50.06
C VAL A 16 1.57 -28.75 -49.99
N GLY A 17 1.90 -29.78 -49.22
CA GLY A 17 1.09 -31.00 -49.06
C GLY A 17 0.18 -31.01 -47.84
N GLN A 18 0.16 -29.93 -47.05
CA GLN A 18 -0.66 -29.82 -45.85
C GLN A 18 -1.40 -28.46 -45.82
N PRO A 19 -2.63 -28.42 -45.30
CA PRO A 19 -3.35 -27.17 -45.08
C PRO A 19 -2.61 -26.26 -44.10
N CYS A 20 -2.71 -24.94 -44.30
CA CYS A 20 -2.27 -23.97 -43.30
C CYS A 20 -3.18 -24.05 -42.06
N HIS A 21 -2.59 -24.07 -40.87
CA HIS A 21 -3.33 -23.94 -39.62
C HIS A 21 -3.24 -22.49 -39.13
N MET A 22 -4.38 -21.84 -38.94
CA MET A 22 -4.48 -20.49 -38.39
C MET A 22 -5.30 -20.52 -37.11
N THR A 23 -4.73 -20.01 -36.02
CA THR A 23 -5.43 -19.80 -34.75
C THR A 23 -5.64 -18.30 -34.56
N LEU A 24 -6.89 -17.89 -34.35
CA LEU A 24 -7.23 -16.51 -34.01
C LEU A 24 -7.54 -16.44 -32.51
N VAL A 25 -6.84 -15.56 -31.79
CA VAL A 25 -7.10 -15.28 -30.37
C VAL A 25 -7.60 -13.85 -30.24
N CYS A 26 -8.73 -13.67 -29.57
CA CYS A 26 -9.26 -12.35 -29.23
C CYS A 26 -9.05 -12.11 -27.73
N SER A 27 -8.49 -10.96 -27.39
CA SER A 27 -8.26 -10.55 -26.01
C SER A 27 -8.62 -9.08 -25.83
N ARG A 28 -9.05 -8.71 -24.63
CA ARG A 28 -9.29 -7.32 -24.24
C ARG A 28 -8.08 -6.75 -23.48
N ALA A 29 -7.81 -5.46 -23.70
CA ALA A 29 -6.95 -4.69 -22.81
C ALA A 29 -7.47 -4.72 -21.35
N PRO A 30 -6.60 -4.60 -20.35
CA PRO A 30 -7.02 -4.66 -18.95
C PRO A 30 -8.06 -3.58 -18.59
N VAL A 31 -8.97 -3.96 -17.69
CA VAL A 31 -9.91 -3.02 -17.05
C VAL A 31 -9.40 -2.69 -15.66
N PHE A 32 -9.39 -1.41 -15.31
CA PHE A 32 -8.87 -0.95 -14.03
C PHE A 32 -10.01 -0.49 -13.13
N ILE A 33 -10.04 -1.01 -11.91
CA ILE A 33 -10.97 -0.56 -10.86
C ILE A 33 -10.14 0.02 -9.71
N GLY A 34 -10.35 1.29 -9.41
CA GLY A 34 -9.68 1.99 -8.33
C GLY A 34 -10.62 2.32 -7.19
N GLY A 35 -10.07 2.58 -6.01
CA GLY A 35 -10.83 3.03 -4.84
C GLY A 35 -9.93 3.20 -3.64
N ARG A 36 -10.52 3.23 -2.44
CA ARG A 36 -9.76 3.27 -1.17
C ARG A 36 -10.16 2.12 -0.27
N TYR A 37 -9.18 1.45 0.33
CA TYR A 37 -9.44 0.39 1.30
C TYR A 37 -9.20 0.86 2.74
N LEU A 38 -10.01 0.32 3.64
CA LEU A 38 -9.84 0.34 5.08
C LEU A 38 -9.46 -1.07 5.52
N LYS A 39 -8.55 -1.18 6.47
CA LYS A 39 -8.09 -2.45 7.05
C LYS A 39 -8.22 -2.36 8.56
N PHE A 40 -9.08 -3.20 9.14
CA PHE A 40 -9.41 -3.16 10.57
C PHE A 40 -8.63 -4.20 11.38
N SER A 41 -8.25 -5.32 10.76
CA SER A 41 -7.51 -6.39 11.42
C SER A 41 -6.02 -6.10 11.50
N ARG A 42 -5.39 -6.52 12.60
CA ARG A 42 -3.92 -6.55 12.79
C ARG A 42 -3.29 -7.91 12.40
N ASN A 43 -4.07 -8.81 11.80
CA ASN A 43 -3.63 -10.13 11.34
C ASN A 43 -3.87 -10.35 9.84
N VAL A 44 -4.05 -9.26 9.08
CA VAL A 44 -4.30 -9.27 7.63
C VAL A 44 -3.14 -8.61 6.91
N SER A 45 -2.54 -9.31 5.96
CA SER A 45 -1.46 -8.77 5.13
C SER A 45 -2.03 -7.87 4.02
N GLN A 46 -1.22 -7.00 3.41
CA GLN A 46 -1.72 -6.22 2.26
C GLN A 46 -1.83 -7.10 1.00
N THR A 47 -0.79 -7.88 0.73
CA THR A 47 -0.71 -8.83 -0.39
C THR A 47 -0.59 -10.24 0.17
N ARG A 48 -1.03 -11.24 -0.60
CA ARG A 48 -0.98 -12.66 -0.18
C ARG A 48 0.40 -13.01 0.37
N TRP A 49 0.46 -13.51 1.60
CA TRP A 49 1.71 -13.79 2.30
C TRP A 49 1.81 -15.27 2.68
N ILE A 50 2.71 -15.98 1.99
CA ILE A 50 3.01 -17.40 2.20
C ILE A 50 4.52 -17.54 2.37
N ILE A 51 4.95 -18.30 3.38
CA ILE A 51 6.36 -18.67 3.62
C ILE A 51 6.38 -20.19 3.80
N ASP A 52 7.22 -20.88 3.05
CA ASP A 52 7.36 -22.35 3.12
C ASP A 52 6.01 -23.07 3.06
N GLU A 53 5.17 -22.66 2.11
CA GLU A 53 3.78 -23.14 1.89
C GLU A 53 2.78 -22.83 3.01
N GLU A 54 3.22 -22.23 4.13
CA GLU A 54 2.34 -21.78 5.21
C GLU A 54 1.83 -20.36 4.99
N ARG A 55 0.50 -20.18 5.07
CA ARG A 55 -0.13 -18.86 5.08
C ARG A 55 0.23 -18.10 6.35
N LYS A 56 0.67 -16.84 6.20
CA LYS A 56 0.90 -15.91 7.30
C LYS A 56 -0.24 -14.89 7.39
N GLY A 57 -0.92 -14.86 8.53
CA GLY A 57 -2.14 -14.07 8.76
C GLY A 57 -3.40 -14.74 8.22
N ASP A 58 -4.56 -14.16 8.53
CA ASP A 58 -5.85 -14.76 8.20
C ASP A 58 -6.19 -14.56 6.71
N ALA A 59 -5.90 -13.38 6.19
CA ALA A 59 -6.23 -12.96 4.83
C ALA A 59 -5.22 -11.95 4.29
N SER A 60 -5.43 -11.53 3.04
CA SER A 60 -4.81 -10.33 2.49
C SER A 60 -5.86 -9.34 1.95
N VAL A 61 -5.54 -8.05 2.01
CA VAL A 61 -6.36 -6.98 1.40
C VAL A 61 -6.57 -7.25 -0.09
N GLU A 62 -5.49 -7.63 -0.77
CA GLU A 62 -5.48 -8.06 -2.18
C GLU A 62 -6.53 -9.14 -2.47
N GLU A 63 -6.53 -10.24 -1.71
CA GLU A 63 -7.44 -11.36 -1.95
C GLU A 63 -8.90 -10.99 -1.64
N LEU A 64 -9.13 -10.25 -0.55
CA LEU A 64 -10.48 -9.84 -0.15
C LEU A 64 -11.12 -8.88 -1.16
N ILE A 65 -10.33 -8.04 -1.82
CA ILE A 65 -10.82 -7.09 -2.83
C ILE A 65 -10.83 -7.74 -4.21
N GLY A 66 -9.67 -8.18 -4.70
CA GLY A 66 -9.51 -8.71 -6.05
C GLY A 66 -10.29 -10.00 -6.28
N GLY A 67 -10.38 -10.87 -5.26
CA GLY A 67 -11.16 -12.11 -5.32
C GLY A 67 -12.67 -11.88 -5.44
N ASN A 68 -13.18 -10.73 -4.98
CA ASN A 68 -14.59 -10.37 -5.12
C ASN A 68 -14.90 -9.62 -6.43
N ILE A 69 -13.93 -8.85 -6.95
CA ILE A 69 -14.05 -8.08 -8.19
C ILE A 69 -13.89 -8.98 -9.43
N LEU A 70 -12.88 -9.86 -9.45
CA LEU A 70 -12.53 -10.67 -10.62
C LEU A 70 -13.71 -11.46 -11.20
N PRO A 71 -14.51 -12.21 -10.39
CA PRO A 71 -15.64 -12.98 -10.92
C PRO A 71 -16.72 -12.12 -11.56
N MET A 72 -16.94 -10.90 -11.04
CA MET A 72 -17.95 -9.98 -11.56
C MET A 72 -17.55 -9.35 -12.90
N CYS A 73 -16.25 -9.33 -13.21
CA CYS A 73 -15.73 -8.88 -14.51
C CYS A 73 -15.56 -10.02 -15.53
N ASN A 74 -15.74 -11.28 -15.09
CA ASN A 74 -15.41 -12.48 -15.85
C ASN A 74 -14.01 -12.39 -16.48
N GLY A 75 -13.01 -11.97 -15.70
CA GLY A 75 -11.61 -11.86 -16.14
C GLY A 75 -10.81 -13.14 -15.93
N ASP A 76 -9.63 -13.21 -16.55
CA ASP A 76 -8.73 -14.38 -16.41
C ASP A 76 -7.92 -14.33 -15.11
N SER A 77 -7.46 -13.14 -14.72
CA SER A 77 -6.69 -12.89 -13.49
C SER A 77 -6.74 -11.41 -13.13
N TYR A 78 -6.19 -11.05 -11.97
CA TYR A 78 -6.04 -9.65 -11.58
C TYR A 78 -4.64 -9.36 -11.03
N LYS A 79 -4.25 -8.08 -11.06
CA LYS A 79 -3.10 -7.55 -10.30
C LYS A 79 -3.58 -6.47 -9.36
N PHE A 80 -3.05 -6.45 -8.15
CA PHE A 80 -3.36 -5.46 -7.14
C PHE A 80 -2.20 -4.47 -6.97
N HIS A 81 -2.52 -3.19 -6.97
CA HIS A 81 -1.58 -2.10 -6.72
C HIS A 81 -2.16 -1.19 -5.65
N ALA A 82 -1.30 -0.66 -4.79
CA ALA A 82 -1.69 0.31 -3.77
C ALA A 82 -0.67 1.43 -3.67
N ALA A 83 -1.12 2.61 -3.25
CA ALA A 83 -0.26 3.76 -2.98
C ALA A 83 0.48 3.57 -1.66
N GLY A 84 1.52 2.72 -1.68
CA GLY A 84 2.30 2.30 -0.51
C GLY A 84 1.71 1.09 0.23
N ARG A 85 2.30 0.76 1.39
CA ARG A 85 2.00 -0.44 2.18
C ARG A 85 2.08 -0.17 3.68
N GLU A 86 1.29 -0.90 4.45
CA GLU A 86 1.42 -1.04 5.90
C GLU A 86 1.82 -2.46 6.32
N ASP A 87 2.41 -2.59 7.51
CA ASP A 87 2.74 -3.89 8.10
C ASP A 87 1.45 -4.68 8.46
N ILE A 88 1.57 -5.99 8.67
CA ILE A 88 0.44 -6.87 8.99
C ILE A 88 -0.32 -6.41 10.26
N ASP A 89 0.42 -5.95 11.26
CA ASP A 89 -0.07 -5.52 12.57
C ASP A 89 -0.59 -4.07 12.59
N VAL A 90 -0.56 -3.38 11.44
CA VAL A 90 -0.98 -1.98 11.30
C VAL A 90 -2.35 -1.89 10.64
N ARG A 91 -3.27 -1.11 11.23
CA ARG A 91 -4.57 -0.82 10.63
C ARG A 91 -4.48 0.32 9.62
N MET A 92 -5.40 0.33 8.65
CA MET A 92 -5.60 1.44 7.71
C MET A 92 -7.00 2.02 7.93
N LEU A 93 -7.06 3.18 8.57
CA LEU A 93 -8.29 3.85 9.01
C LEU A 93 -8.55 5.16 8.24
N GLY A 94 -9.41 6.03 8.78
CA GLY A 94 -9.71 7.37 8.28
C GLY A 94 -10.17 7.40 6.82
N SER A 95 -9.40 8.02 5.92
CA SER A 95 -9.68 8.12 4.46
C SER A 95 -9.29 6.86 3.68
N GLY A 96 -8.61 5.89 4.31
CA GLY A 96 -8.20 4.64 3.68
C GLY A 96 -7.07 4.82 2.68
N ARG A 97 -6.47 3.72 2.24
CA ARG A 97 -5.38 3.74 1.27
C ARG A 97 -5.90 3.59 -0.16
N PRO A 98 -5.47 4.45 -1.11
CA PRO A 98 -5.74 4.28 -2.53
C PRO A 98 -5.20 2.95 -3.07
N PHE A 99 -6.00 2.29 -3.90
CA PHE A 99 -5.61 1.07 -4.59
C PHE A 99 -6.18 1.01 -6.00
N LEU A 100 -5.65 0.07 -6.78
CA LEU A 100 -6.03 -0.24 -8.15
C LEU A 100 -6.01 -1.77 -8.35
N VAL A 101 -7.07 -2.29 -8.96
CA VAL A 101 -7.16 -3.68 -9.42
C VAL A 101 -7.17 -3.68 -10.94
N GLU A 102 -6.15 -4.28 -11.55
CA GLU A 102 -6.02 -4.47 -12.99
C GLU A 102 -6.57 -5.86 -13.37
N ILE A 103 -7.75 -5.92 -13.95
CA ILE A 103 -8.39 -7.14 -14.42
C ILE A 103 -7.91 -7.48 -15.83
N GLN A 104 -7.29 -8.66 -15.98
CA GLN A 104 -6.83 -9.15 -17.28
C GLN A 104 -7.98 -9.74 -18.09
N ASN A 105 -8.07 -9.33 -19.36
CA ASN A 105 -8.96 -9.91 -20.36
C ASN A 105 -10.44 -9.98 -19.92
N ALA A 106 -10.95 -8.91 -19.30
CA ALA A 106 -12.32 -8.85 -18.80
C ALA A 106 -13.35 -9.02 -19.93
N ARG A 107 -14.26 -9.99 -19.78
CA ARG A 107 -15.37 -10.19 -20.74
C ARG A 107 -16.56 -9.30 -20.42
N PHE A 108 -16.66 -8.85 -19.17
CA PHE A 108 -17.65 -7.88 -18.72
C PHE A 108 -16.95 -6.60 -18.23
N VAL A 109 -17.30 -5.47 -18.84
CA VAL A 109 -16.83 -4.15 -18.38
C VAL A 109 -17.87 -3.60 -17.40
N PRO A 110 -17.50 -3.33 -16.14
CA PRO A 110 -18.46 -2.93 -15.12
C PRO A 110 -19.11 -1.58 -15.42
N SER A 111 -20.44 -1.51 -15.26
CA SER A 111 -21.17 -0.24 -15.18
C SER A 111 -21.04 0.38 -13.79
N GLU A 112 -21.48 1.63 -13.61
CA GLU A 112 -21.55 2.25 -12.28
C GLU A 112 -22.39 1.44 -11.28
N VAL A 113 -23.46 0.78 -11.77
CA VAL A 113 -24.30 -0.08 -10.92
C VAL A 113 -23.50 -1.29 -10.45
N SER A 114 -22.81 -1.98 -11.37
CA SER A 114 -21.97 -3.12 -11.04
C SER A 114 -20.83 -2.76 -10.09
N ILE A 115 -20.27 -1.54 -10.20
CA ILE A 115 -19.26 -1.02 -9.28
C ILE A 115 -19.82 -0.84 -7.86
N LYS A 116 -21.03 -0.28 -7.72
CA LYS A 116 -21.70 -0.17 -6.41
C LYS A 116 -22.02 -1.54 -5.82
N GLU A 117 -22.41 -2.51 -6.65
CA GLU A 117 -22.62 -3.89 -6.22
C GLU A 117 -21.32 -4.54 -5.72
N MET A 118 -20.19 -4.31 -6.40
CA MET A 118 -18.88 -4.77 -5.93
C MET A 118 -18.52 -4.16 -4.58
N GLU A 119 -18.71 -2.85 -4.41
CA GLU A 119 -18.43 -2.14 -3.16
C GLU A 119 -19.27 -2.70 -2.01
N ASN A 120 -20.58 -2.85 -2.24
CA ASN A 120 -21.50 -3.43 -1.26
C ASN A 120 -21.15 -4.88 -0.91
N LYS A 121 -20.82 -5.71 -1.91
CA LYS A 121 -20.45 -7.11 -1.71
C LYS A 121 -19.19 -7.26 -0.86
N ILE A 122 -18.18 -6.43 -1.09
CA ILE A 122 -16.94 -6.44 -0.28
C ILE A 122 -17.25 -5.95 1.14
N ASN A 123 -18.05 -4.89 1.28
CA ASN A 123 -18.37 -4.30 2.57
C ASN A 123 -19.33 -5.13 3.43
N SER A 124 -20.09 -6.06 2.83
CA SER A 124 -21.01 -6.96 3.52
C SER A 124 -20.39 -8.30 3.94
N LEU A 125 -19.10 -8.52 3.69
CA LEU A 125 -18.40 -9.73 4.15
C LEU A 125 -18.43 -9.81 5.68
N GLU A 126 -18.90 -10.94 6.22
CA GLU A 126 -19.05 -11.17 7.67
C GLU A 126 -17.73 -10.98 8.45
N SER A 127 -16.60 -11.28 7.82
CA SER A 127 -15.27 -11.15 8.42
C SER A 127 -14.93 -9.71 8.87
N ASN A 128 -15.53 -8.70 8.22
CA ASN A 128 -15.31 -7.27 8.47
C ASN A 128 -13.81 -6.85 8.59
N LEU A 129 -12.92 -7.59 7.92
CA LEU A 129 -11.48 -7.38 7.99
C LEU A 129 -11.03 -6.16 7.18
N VAL A 130 -11.69 -5.95 6.05
CA VAL A 130 -11.42 -4.90 5.06
C VAL A 130 -12.74 -4.32 4.60
N ARG A 131 -12.76 -3.01 4.36
CA ARG A 131 -13.83 -2.32 3.63
C ARG A 131 -13.25 -1.52 2.49
N VAL A 132 -14.06 -1.27 1.48
CA VAL A 132 -13.71 -0.41 0.35
C VAL A 132 -14.70 0.73 0.24
N ARG A 133 -14.25 1.83 -0.35
CA ARG A 133 -15.10 2.97 -0.68
C ARG A 133 -14.62 3.63 -1.96
N HIS A 134 -15.52 4.38 -2.58
CA HIS A 134 -15.25 5.16 -3.77
C HIS A 134 -14.70 4.26 -4.89
N LEU A 135 -15.23 3.03 -5.02
CA LEU A 135 -14.89 2.20 -6.16
C LEU A 135 -15.32 2.89 -7.44
N LYS A 136 -14.46 2.87 -8.46
CA LYS A 136 -14.76 3.36 -9.80
C LYS A 136 -13.89 2.68 -10.84
N VAL A 137 -14.40 2.59 -12.07
CA VAL A 137 -13.55 2.26 -13.22
C VAL A 137 -12.63 3.44 -13.47
N VAL A 138 -11.34 3.19 -13.66
CA VAL A 138 -10.34 4.22 -13.93
C VAL A 138 -9.62 3.96 -15.24
N GLY A 139 -9.08 5.02 -15.85
CA GLY A 139 -8.22 4.90 -17.03
C GLY A 139 -6.87 4.24 -16.70
N SER A 140 -6.12 3.93 -17.75
CA SER A 140 -4.75 3.39 -17.63
C SER A 140 -3.78 4.34 -16.90
N GLN A 141 -4.11 5.63 -16.75
CA GLN A 141 -3.34 6.56 -15.92
C GLN A 141 -3.37 6.20 -14.43
N GLY A 142 -4.30 5.34 -13.98
CA GLY A 142 -4.40 4.90 -12.59
C GLY A 142 -3.10 4.32 -12.02
N TRP A 143 -2.25 3.73 -12.87
CA TRP A 143 -0.96 3.20 -12.45
C TRP A 143 0.04 4.30 -12.03
N SER A 144 0.11 5.37 -12.81
CA SER A 144 0.92 6.55 -12.48
C SER A 144 0.46 7.18 -11.17
N LEU A 145 -0.86 7.28 -10.97
CA LEU A 145 -1.44 7.79 -9.74
C LEU A 145 -1.00 6.98 -8.51
N MET A 146 -0.97 5.63 -8.58
CA MET A 146 -0.53 4.82 -7.44
C MET A 146 0.94 5.07 -7.08
N ARG A 147 1.81 5.27 -8.08
CA ARG A 147 3.23 5.58 -7.85
C ARG A 147 3.44 6.98 -7.30
N GLU A 148 2.69 7.95 -7.84
CA GLU A 148 2.71 9.33 -7.36
C GLU A 148 2.21 9.40 -5.91
N GLY A 149 1.11 8.72 -5.57
CA GLY A 149 0.59 8.64 -4.19
C GLY A 149 1.53 7.94 -3.20
N GLU A 150 2.28 6.94 -3.65
CA GLU A 150 3.35 6.35 -2.84
C GLU A 150 4.43 7.39 -2.50
N ALA A 151 4.83 8.19 -3.50
CA ALA A 151 5.78 9.29 -3.36
C ALA A 151 5.19 10.54 -2.69
N GLU A 152 3.86 10.68 -2.65
CA GLU A 152 3.15 11.86 -2.16
C GLU A 152 3.47 12.12 -0.69
N LYS A 153 3.68 13.39 -0.34
CA LYS A 153 4.66 13.68 0.69
C LYS A 153 4.20 13.33 2.10
N GLN A 154 2.90 13.21 2.38
CA GLN A 154 2.41 13.17 3.76
C GLN A 154 1.50 11.98 4.07
N LYS A 155 1.81 11.31 5.18
CA LYS A 155 0.99 10.24 5.77
C LYS A 155 0.75 10.56 7.24
N GLN A 156 -0.46 10.27 7.72
CA GLN A 156 -0.83 10.49 9.11
C GLN A 156 -1.01 9.16 9.83
N TYR A 157 -0.64 9.15 11.11
CA TYR A 157 -0.65 7.97 11.94
C TYR A 157 -1.15 8.29 13.35
N ALA A 158 -1.65 7.25 14.02
CA ALA A 158 -1.85 7.24 15.46
C ALA A 158 -1.13 6.01 16.03
N ALA A 159 -0.26 6.23 17.01
CA ALA A 159 0.51 5.18 17.67
C ALA A 159 0.17 5.12 19.16
N LEU A 160 -0.10 3.92 19.67
CA LEU A 160 -0.14 3.68 21.11
C LEU A 160 1.30 3.49 21.59
N VAL A 161 1.77 4.42 22.40
CA VAL A 161 3.14 4.48 22.89
C VAL A 161 3.16 4.24 24.40
N TRP A 162 4.10 3.41 24.84
CA TRP A 162 4.47 3.26 26.24
C TRP A 162 5.82 3.93 26.50
N ILE A 163 5.98 4.54 27.66
CA ILE A 163 7.27 5.07 28.13
C ILE A 163 7.63 4.59 29.54
N SER A 164 8.93 4.52 29.84
CA SER A 164 9.44 3.96 31.10
C SER A 164 9.24 4.83 32.34
N ARG A 165 8.63 6.01 32.20
CA ARG A 165 8.29 6.93 33.30
C ARG A 165 6.93 7.59 33.02
N PRO A 166 6.28 8.22 34.01
CA PRO A 166 5.08 9.00 33.77
C PRO A 166 5.29 10.13 32.74
N ILE A 167 4.31 10.35 31.87
CA ILE A 167 4.25 11.48 30.92
C ILE A 167 3.85 12.76 31.68
N SER A 168 4.63 13.82 31.57
CA SER A 168 4.31 15.13 32.15
C SER A 168 3.53 16.01 31.16
N ASP A 169 3.04 17.17 31.61
CA ASP A 169 2.51 18.19 30.69
C ASP A 169 3.64 18.83 29.86
N ASP A 170 4.83 19.02 30.44
CA ASP A 170 6.01 19.52 29.73
C ASP A 170 6.41 18.60 28.56
N ASP A 171 6.30 17.27 28.73
CA ASP A 171 6.56 16.32 27.64
C ASP A 171 5.59 16.51 26.47
N VAL A 172 4.31 16.76 26.78
CA VAL A 172 3.26 16.96 25.79
C VAL A 172 3.52 18.24 25.02
N GLU A 173 3.90 19.31 25.70
CA GLU A 173 4.26 20.59 25.09
C GLU A 173 5.54 20.46 24.26
N ALA A 174 6.58 19.80 24.78
CA ALA A 174 7.83 19.56 24.07
C ALA A 174 7.61 18.80 22.76
N VAL A 175 6.81 17.72 22.77
CA VAL A 175 6.52 16.96 21.55
C VAL A 175 5.61 17.74 20.60
N THR A 176 4.61 18.45 21.10
CA THR A 176 3.62 19.15 20.27
C THR A 176 4.21 20.40 19.61
N SER A 177 5.17 21.07 20.25
CA SER A 177 5.86 22.26 19.73
C SER A 177 6.84 21.95 18.60
N LEU A 178 7.36 20.72 18.51
CA LEU A 178 8.23 20.29 17.42
C LEU A 178 7.44 20.18 16.10
N LYS A 179 7.75 21.07 15.16
CA LYS A 179 7.23 21.08 13.78
C LYS A 179 8.37 20.95 12.79
N GLU A 180 8.09 20.32 11.65
CA GLU A 180 9.07 20.08 10.57
C GLU A 180 10.39 19.46 11.08
N LEU A 181 10.28 18.56 12.06
CA LEU A 181 11.42 17.91 12.70
C LEU A 181 12.16 17.02 11.70
N LYS A 182 13.44 17.28 11.50
CA LYS A 182 14.33 16.43 10.71
C LYS A 182 14.82 15.25 11.54
N VAL A 183 14.65 14.05 10.99
CA VAL A 183 15.02 12.78 11.59
C VAL A 183 15.91 12.02 10.63
N LEU A 184 17.07 11.57 11.10
CA LEU A 184 17.94 10.67 10.36
C LEU A 184 17.56 9.23 10.69
N GLN A 185 17.07 8.50 9.70
CA GLN A 185 16.71 7.08 9.83
C GLN A 185 17.65 6.22 8.98
N ARG A 186 18.41 5.34 9.64
CA ARG A 186 19.04 4.22 8.94
C ARG A 186 17.99 3.19 8.57
N THR A 187 18.24 2.38 7.54
CA THR A 187 17.39 1.23 7.22
C THR A 187 17.17 0.39 8.49
N PRO A 188 15.91 0.19 8.93
CA PRO A 188 15.61 -0.49 10.18
C PRO A 188 16.14 -1.91 10.25
N VAL A 189 16.56 -2.35 11.44
CA VAL A 189 17.12 -3.70 11.65
C VAL A 189 16.19 -4.79 11.09
N ARG A 190 14.89 -4.71 11.40
CA ARG A 190 13.89 -5.71 10.99
C ARG A 190 13.75 -5.88 9.47
N VAL A 191 14.14 -4.89 8.67
CA VAL A 191 14.04 -4.95 7.20
C VAL A 191 15.40 -5.08 6.50
N LEU A 192 16.53 -5.10 7.24
CA LEU A 192 17.87 -5.21 6.66
C LEU A 192 18.05 -6.47 5.80
N HIS A 193 17.38 -7.56 6.13
CA HIS A 193 17.41 -8.80 5.34
C HIS A 193 16.79 -8.67 3.94
N ARG A 194 16.03 -7.58 3.65
CA ARG A 194 15.39 -7.34 2.34
C ARG A 194 15.78 -6.01 1.69
N ARG A 195 16.48 -5.14 2.41
CA ARG A 195 16.72 -3.75 1.98
C ARG A 195 18.17 -3.37 2.23
N SER A 196 18.76 -2.67 1.26
CA SER A 196 20.11 -2.13 1.41
C SER A 196 20.20 -1.18 2.61
N PRO A 197 21.30 -1.24 3.37
CA PRO A 197 21.55 -0.30 4.46
C PRO A 197 21.80 1.09 3.87
N LEU A 198 20.95 2.05 4.24
CA LEU A 198 21.02 3.43 3.77
C LEU A 198 20.51 4.35 4.88
N ASP A 199 21.14 5.52 4.98
CA ASP A 199 20.74 6.58 5.90
C ASP A 199 19.89 7.58 5.12
N ARG A 200 18.71 7.92 5.66
CA ARG A 200 17.73 8.78 4.99
C ARG A 200 17.26 9.84 5.97
N GLU A 201 17.37 11.10 5.57
CA GLU A 201 16.68 12.18 6.26
C GLU A 201 15.18 12.09 5.95
N LYS A 202 14.37 12.23 6.99
CA LYS A 202 12.91 12.26 6.96
C LYS A 202 12.40 13.44 7.76
N THR A 203 11.27 13.99 7.34
CA THR A 203 10.60 15.07 8.07
C THR A 203 9.37 14.55 8.81
N ILE A 204 9.25 14.87 10.09
CA ILE A 204 8.00 14.79 10.85
C ILE A 204 7.38 16.19 10.84
N HIS A 205 6.27 16.36 10.12
CA HIS A 205 5.66 17.67 9.91
C HIS A 205 5.04 18.21 11.20
N TRP A 206 4.31 17.35 11.92
CA TRP A 206 3.77 17.69 13.22
C TRP A 206 3.52 16.42 14.04
N MET A 207 3.50 16.61 15.36
CA MET A 207 3.07 15.62 16.34
C MET A 207 2.09 16.23 17.33
N LYS A 208 1.29 15.37 17.97
CA LYS A 208 0.41 15.70 19.09
C LYS A 208 0.31 14.47 20.01
N ILE A 209 0.41 14.71 21.31
CA ILE A 209 0.16 13.68 22.32
C ILE A 209 -1.28 13.83 22.84
N GLU A 210 -1.97 12.70 22.94
CA GLU A 210 -3.24 12.56 23.63
C GLU A 210 -3.05 11.60 24.82
N LYS A 211 -3.25 12.11 26.03
CA LYS A 211 -3.11 11.34 27.27
C LYS A 211 -4.26 10.34 27.40
N ILE A 212 -3.96 9.15 27.91
CA ILE A 212 -4.97 8.13 28.18
C ILE A 212 -5.40 8.25 29.65
N ALA A 213 -6.70 8.50 29.87
CA ALA A 213 -7.26 8.57 31.21
C ALA A 213 -6.99 7.28 32.00
N GLY A 214 -6.54 7.42 33.26
CA GLY A 214 -6.20 6.28 34.12
C GLY A 214 -4.85 5.64 33.85
N SER A 215 -4.05 6.18 32.91
CA SER A 215 -2.68 5.71 32.64
C SER A 215 -1.71 6.89 32.57
N CYS A 216 -0.61 6.81 33.31
CA CYS A 216 0.44 7.81 33.27
C CYS A 216 1.62 7.43 32.35
N GLN A 217 1.71 6.18 31.88
CA GLN A 217 2.84 5.71 31.05
C GLN A 217 2.47 5.42 29.59
N TYR A 218 1.17 5.40 29.28
CA TYR A 218 0.66 5.20 27.93
C TYR A 218 -0.02 6.46 27.41
N PHE A 219 0.23 6.75 26.14
CA PHE A 219 -0.41 7.85 25.41
C PHE A 219 -0.58 7.50 23.93
N LEU A 220 -1.48 8.23 23.26
CA LEU A 220 -1.60 8.20 21.80
C LEU A 220 -0.72 9.30 21.20
N LEU A 221 0.19 8.91 20.33
CA LEU A 221 0.98 9.82 19.51
C LEU A 221 0.33 9.93 18.14
N HIS A 222 -0.25 11.09 17.85
CA HIS A 222 -0.72 11.46 16.52
C HIS A 222 0.40 12.19 15.79
N LEU A 223 0.66 11.82 14.53
CA LEU A 223 1.75 12.42 13.76
C LEU A 223 1.49 12.43 12.26
N CYS A 224 2.00 13.47 11.59
CA CYS A 224 2.08 13.54 10.14
C CYS A 224 3.54 13.53 9.71
N THR A 225 3.89 12.65 8.79
CA THR A 225 5.28 12.41 8.40
C THR A 225 5.46 12.42 6.89
N GLN A 226 6.70 12.67 6.48
CA GLN A 226 7.14 12.44 5.11
C GLN A 226 6.89 10.98 4.68
N ALA A 227 6.62 10.75 3.40
CA ALA A 227 6.57 9.41 2.82
C ALA A 227 7.83 8.57 3.12
N GLY A 228 7.60 7.29 3.43
CA GLY A 228 8.66 6.32 3.73
C GLY A 228 9.36 6.53 5.08
N THR A 229 8.75 7.30 5.99
CA THR A 229 9.21 7.40 7.39
C THR A 229 8.84 6.11 8.14
N TYR A 230 9.81 5.55 8.86
CA TYR A 230 9.63 4.34 9.65
C TYR A 230 9.15 4.71 11.05
N ILE A 231 7.84 4.64 11.28
CA ILE A 231 7.18 5.16 12.49
C ILE A 231 7.56 4.37 13.74
N LYS A 232 7.63 3.04 13.65
CA LYS A 232 7.99 2.20 14.80
C LYS A 232 9.38 2.62 15.32
N GLU A 233 10.33 2.72 14.40
CA GLU A 233 11.70 3.09 14.68
C GLU A 233 11.86 4.55 15.12
N PHE A 234 10.98 5.46 14.65
CA PHE A 234 10.91 6.81 15.20
C PHE A 234 10.45 6.83 16.65
N VAL A 235 9.60 5.90 17.09
CA VAL A 235 9.20 5.79 18.50
C VAL A 235 10.34 5.22 19.35
N HIS A 236 10.78 4.00 19.06
CA HIS A 236 11.72 3.25 19.92
C HIS A 236 13.20 3.50 19.62
N GLY A 237 13.53 4.27 18.58
CA GLY A 237 14.90 4.68 18.22
C GLY A 237 15.75 3.63 17.53
N ASP A 238 15.25 2.39 17.35
CA ASP A 238 15.94 1.27 16.70
C ASP A 238 17.41 1.10 17.15
N LEU A 239 17.63 1.06 18.47
CA LEU A 239 18.97 0.97 19.09
C LEU A 239 19.92 2.11 18.65
N GLY A 240 19.37 3.33 18.50
CA GLY A 240 20.12 4.53 18.10
C GLY A 240 20.27 4.70 16.58
N ARG A 241 19.62 3.86 15.77
CA ARG A 241 19.63 3.96 14.30
C ARG A 241 18.62 4.97 13.75
N THR A 242 17.71 5.46 14.58
CA THR A 242 16.84 6.60 14.28
C THR A 242 17.07 7.70 15.31
N ASN A 243 17.44 8.89 14.84
CA ASN A 243 17.72 10.04 15.70
C ASN A 243 17.30 11.38 15.06
N PRO A 244 16.60 12.26 15.79
CA PRO A 244 15.95 12.01 17.08
C PRO A 244 14.80 10.99 16.98
N SER A 245 14.51 10.32 18.09
CA SER A 245 13.36 9.44 18.30
C SER A 245 12.50 9.96 19.45
N ILE A 246 11.28 9.44 19.64
CA ILE A 246 10.45 9.80 20.79
C ILE A 246 11.17 9.47 22.10
N GLY A 247 11.85 8.34 22.18
CA GLY A 247 12.66 7.99 23.35
C GLY A 247 13.76 9.02 23.63
N SER A 248 14.48 9.49 22.61
CA SER A 248 15.51 10.52 22.80
C SER A 248 14.93 11.89 23.13
N ILE A 249 13.79 12.26 22.52
CA ILE A 249 13.09 13.53 22.77
C ILE A 249 12.61 13.60 24.22
N LEU A 250 12.04 12.51 24.75
CA LEU A 250 11.52 12.44 26.10
C LEU A 250 12.57 12.03 27.15
N GLY A 251 13.81 11.76 26.74
CA GLY A 251 14.88 11.33 27.63
C GLY A 251 14.58 10.02 28.38
N CYS A 252 13.78 9.12 27.80
CA CYS A 252 13.41 7.85 28.42
C CYS A 252 13.20 6.74 27.38
N ARG A 253 13.03 5.50 27.84
CA ARG A 253 12.71 4.40 26.92
C ARG A 253 11.27 4.58 26.43
N ALA A 254 11.07 4.49 25.12
CA ALA A 254 9.76 4.50 24.48
C ALA A 254 9.59 3.22 23.64
N GLU A 255 8.39 2.65 23.66
CA GLU A 255 8.01 1.47 22.88
C GLU A 255 6.67 1.73 22.18
N ILE A 256 6.51 1.17 20.98
CA ILE A 256 5.25 1.23 20.24
C ILE A 256 4.51 -0.09 20.38
N LEU A 257 3.26 -0.02 20.83
CA LEU A 257 2.42 -1.21 21.01
C LEU A 257 1.48 -1.44 19.84
N GLN A 258 0.94 -0.35 19.30
CA GLN A 258 -0.01 -0.40 18.21
C GLN A 258 0.21 0.81 17.30
N LEU A 259 -0.05 0.61 16.01
CA LEU A 259 0.06 1.67 15.00
C LEU A 259 -1.10 1.57 14.04
N ASP A 260 -1.68 2.72 13.72
CA ASP A 260 -2.69 2.87 12.69
C ASP A 260 -2.23 3.95 11.72
N VAL A 261 -2.46 3.71 10.43
CA VAL A 261 -2.47 4.77 9.43
C VAL A 261 -3.85 5.42 9.49
N THR A 262 -3.91 6.73 9.72
CA THR A 262 -5.17 7.47 9.85
C THR A 262 -5.48 8.25 8.58
N ASP A 263 -4.48 8.59 7.77
CA ASP A 263 -4.70 9.29 6.51
C ASP A 263 -3.55 9.09 5.53
N VAL A 264 -3.90 9.01 4.25
CA VAL A 264 -2.96 9.01 3.12
C VAL A 264 -3.42 10.13 2.20
N LYS A 265 -2.75 11.28 2.27
CA LYS A 265 -3.09 12.41 1.41
C LYS A 265 -2.82 12.02 -0.04
N MET A 266 -3.90 11.97 -0.82
CA MET A 266 -3.93 11.70 -2.25
C MET A 266 -5.33 12.00 -2.76
N ASP A 267 -5.45 13.06 -3.56
CA ASP A 267 -6.74 13.65 -3.99
C ASP A 267 -7.29 13.05 -5.31
N THR A 268 -6.56 12.13 -5.93
CA THR A 268 -6.71 11.86 -7.37
C THR A 268 -7.74 10.79 -7.76
N LEU A 269 -8.48 10.23 -6.80
CA LEU A 269 -9.56 9.26 -7.09
C LEU A 269 -10.96 9.85 -6.89
N THR A 270 -11.10 11.14 -6.59
CA THR A 270 -12.38 11.77 -6.24
C THR A 270 -13.00 12.69 -7.30
N GLU A 271 -12.39 12.80 -8.48
CA GLU A 271 -13.05 13.40 -9.67
C GLU A 271 -13.62 12.33 -10.61
#